data_AF-A0AA40LKC3-F1
#
_entry.id   AF-A0AA40LKC3-F1
#
_cell.length_a   1.000
_cell.length_b   1.000
_cell.length_c   1.000
_cell.angle_alpha   90.00
_cell.angle_beta   90.00
_cell.angle_gamma   90.00
#
_symmetry.space_group_name_H-M   'P 1'
#
loop_
_entity.id
_entity.type
_entity.pdbx_description
1 polymer ?
#
loop_
_entity_poly.entity_id
_entity_poly.type
_entity_poly.pdbx_seq_one_letter_code
_entity_poly.pdbx_strand_id
1 'polypeptide(L)'
;MGQPLACLLALCLALATAGGSELRRESRARNHGHNVCSTWGAFHYKTFDGDVFRFPGLCDYNLASDCRDAYREFAVHLRRSPGRAGATRGSSTSC
;
A
#
# COMPACT_ATOMS: atom_id res chain seq x y z
N MET A 1 -40.62 6.89 50.46
CA MET A 1 -41.34 6.74 49.18
C MET A 1 -40.83 7.78 48.18
N GLY A 2 -39.61 7.62 47.63
CA GLY A 2 -39.02 8.66 46.75
C GLY A 2 -37.77 8.24 45.98
N GLN A 3 -37.28 7.01 46.20
CA GLN A 3 -36.10 6.46 45.55
C GLN A 3 -36.30 5.79 44.17
N PRO A 4 -37.52 5.42 43.69
CA PRO A 4 -37.62 4.70 42.42
C PRO A 4 -37.31 5.61 41.22
N LEU A 5 -37.68 6.89 41.30
CA LEU A 5 -37.41 7.88 40.25
C LEU A 5 -35.90 8.20 40.16
N ALA A 6 -35.21 8.29 41.29
CA ALA A 6 -33.76 8.52 41.31
C ALA A 6 -32.99 7.36 40.66
N CYS A 7 -33.39 6.11 40.95
CA CYS A 7 -32.80 4.93 40.31
C CYS A 7 -33.07 4.88 38.81
N LEU A 8 -34.29 5.21 38.37
CA LEU A 8 -34.65 5.27 36.95
C LEU A 8 -33.80 6.30 36.19
N LEU A 9 -33.64 7.50 36.74
CA LEU A 9 -32.82 8.55 36.14
C LEU A 9 -31.34 8.14 36.05
N ALA A 10 -30.81 7.51 37.11
CA ALA A 10 -29.44 7.01 37.12
C ALA A 10 -29.22 5.91 36.06
N LEU A 11 -30.19 5.00 35.88
CA LEU A 11 -30.13 3.95 34.87
C LEU A 11 -30.17 4.53 33.44
N CYS A 12 -31.04 5.51 33.20
CA CYS A 12 -31.13 6.20 31.91
C CYS A 12 -29.84 6.95 31.55
N LEU A 13 -29.25 7.64 32.53
CA LEU A 13 -27.95 8.31 32.35
C LEU A 13 -26.83 7.30 32.05
N ALA A 14 -26.81 6.14 32.71
CA ALA A 14 -25.83 5.08 32.46
C ALA A 14 -26.01 4.43 31.07
N LEU A 15 -27.25 4.27 30.61
CA LEU A 15 -27.54 3.77 29.26
C LEU A 15 -27.19 4.79 28.18
N ALA A 16 -27.37 6.09 28.44
CA ALA A 16 -26.97 7.15 27.53
C ALA A 16 -25.45 7.27 27.37
N THR A 17 -24.67 7.02 28.43
CA THR A 17 -23.20 6.99 28.36
C THR A 17 -22.66 5.68 27.79
N ALA A 18 -23.37 4.57 27.94
CA ALA A 18 -23.00 3.26 27.36
C ALA A 18 -23.43 3.10 25.89
N GLY A 19 -24.48 3.80 25.44
CA GLY A 19 -24.99 3.74 24.07
C GLY A 19 -24.21 4.59 23.06
N GLY A 20 -23.24 5.37 23.53
CA GLY A 20 -22.30 6.12 22.69
C GLY A 20 -21.09 5.29 22.26
N SER A 21 -21.28 4.03 21.87
CA SER A 21 -20.27 3.39 21.01
C SER A 21 -20.43 4.02 19.65
N GLU A 22 -19.80 5.18 19.47
CA GLU A 22 -19.38 5.64 18.15
C GLU A 22 -18.80 4.39 17.47
N LEU A 23 -19.50 3.85 16.47
CA LEU A 23 -18.84 3.17 15.39
C LEU A 23 -17.99 4.27 14.76
N ARG A 24 -16.86 4.55 15.42
CA ARG A 24 -15.71 5.19 14.84
C ARG A 24 -15.42 4.25 13.69
N ARG A 25 -16.01 4.58 12.53
CA ARG A 25 -15.44 4.28 11.24
C ARG A 25 -14.07 4.90 11.35
N GLU A 26 -13.16 4.11 11.91
CA GLU A 26 -11.76 4.19 11.62
C GLU A 26 -11.76 3.99 10.11
N SER A 27 -11.90 5.09 9.37
CA SER A 27 -11.05 5.30 8.23
C SER A 27 -9.63 5.28 8.77
N ARG A 28 -9.18 4.07 9.15
CA ARG A 28 -7.80 3.69 9.02
C ARG A 28 -7.65 3.96 7.54
N ALA A 29 -7.02 5.08 7.21
CA ALA A 29 -6.30 5.17 5.96
C ALA A 29 -5.53 3.87 5.97
N ARG A 30 -6.05 2.86 5.25
CA ARG A 30 -5.37 1.57 5.19
C ARG A 30 -3.99 2.02 4.75
N ASN A 31 -2.94 1.76 5.51
CA ASN A 31 -1.64 2.22 5.08
C ASN A 31 -1.23 1.20 4.01
N HIS A 32 -1.69 1.42 2.77
CA HIS A 32 -1.48 0.48 1.66
C HIS A 32 0.01 0.48 1.27
N GLY A 33 0.81 1.39 1.83
CA GLY A 33 2.21 1.55 1.49
C GLY A 33 3.03 0.28 1.71
N HIS A 34 2.57 -0.66 2.54
CA HIS A 34 3.22 -1.95 2.78
C HIS A 34 2.81 -3.05 1.80
N ASN A 35 1.93 -2.76 0.82
CA ASN A 35 1.44 -3.72 -0.17
C ASN A 35 1.50 -3.14 -1.60
N VAL A 36 2.23 -2.04 -1.81
CA VAL A 36 2.32 -1.35 -3.09
C VAL A 36 3.76 -1.41 -3.59
N CYS A 37 3.98 -2.15 -4.67
CA CYS A 37 5.23 -2.09 -5.42
C CYS A 37 5.32 -0.75 -6.15
N SER A 38 6.48 -0.10 -6.05
CA SER A 38 6.72 1.19 -6.70
C SER A 38 8.15 1.33 -7.17
N THR A 39 8.37 2.22 -8.14
CA THR A 39 9.69 2.60 -8.62
C THR A 39 9.75 4.11 -8.83
N TRP A 40 10.89 4.72 -8.52
CA TRP A 40 11.06 6.17 -8.64
C TRP A 40 12.50 6.55 -8.94
N GLY A 41 12.68 7.77 -9.44
CA GLY A 41 13.98 8.40 -9.65
C GLY A 41 14.99 7.51 -10.40
N ALA A 42 16.24 7.56 -9.94
CA ALA A 42 17.37 6.84 -10.51
C ALA A 42 17.42 5.37 -10.04
N PHE A 43 16.58 4.51 -10.62
CA PHE A 43 16.66 3.05 -10.44
C PHE A 43 16.34 2.53 -9.04
N HIS A 44 15.55 3.25 -8.23
CA HIS A 44 15.06 2.74 -6.97
C HIS A 44 13.76 1.95 -7.17
N TYR A 45 13.66 0.83 -6.46
CA TYR A 45 12.51 -0.06 -6.47
C TYR A 45 12.11 -0.37 -5.03
N LYS A 46 10.81 -0.53 -4.82
CA LYS A 46 10.21 -1.05 -3.60
C LYS A 46 9.35 -2.26 -3.95
N THR A 47 9.60 -3.40 -3.31
CA THR A 47 8.77 -4.61 -3.48
C THR A 47 7.41 -4.46 -2.80
N PHE A 48 6.51 -5.41 -3.06
CA PHE A 48 5.23 -5.47 -2.36
C PHE A 48 5.44 -5.63 -0.85
N ASP A 49 6.45 -6.37 -0.39
CA ASP A 49 6.76 -6.59 1.03
C ASP A 49 7.51 -5.43 1.70
N GLY A 50 7.92 -4.44 0.90
CA GLY A 50 8.53 -3.20 1.38
C GLY A 50 10.06 -3.13 1.28
N ASP A 51 10.71 -4.12 0.69
CA ASP A 51 12.16 -4.10 0.46
C ASP A 51 12.52 -3.03 -0.57
N VAL A 52 13.48 -2.18 -0.21
CA VAL A 52 13.96 -1.09 -1.07
C VAL A 52 15.36 -1.41 -1.57
N PHE A 53 15.54 -1.40 -2.88
CA PHE A 53 16.82 -1.65 -3.51
C PHE A 53 17.04 -0.79 -4.76
N ARG A 54 18.28 -0.77 -5.24
CA ARG A 54 18.69 -0.05 -6.45
C ARG A 54 19.19 -1.02 -7.50
N PHE A 55 18.61 -0.99 -8.69
CA PHE A 55 19.00 -1.86 -9.80
C PHE A 55 19.12 -1.08 -11.13
N PRO A 56 20.34 -0.71 -11.56
CA PRO A 56 20.56 0.13 -12.74
C PRO A 56 20.46 -0.62 -14.08
N GLY A 57 19.40 -1.41 -14.26
CA GLY A 57 19.13 -2.12 -15.50
C GLY A 57 18.46 -1.24 -16.56
N LEU A 58 18.91 -1.34 -17.81
CA LEU A 58 18.35 -0.62 -18.98
C LEU A 58 17.57 -1.51 -19.96
N CYS A 59 17.53 -2.82 -19.70
CA CYS A 59 16.77 -3.78 -20.48
C CYS A 59 15.27 -3.71 -20.20
N ASP A 60 14.53 -4.56 -20.92
CA ASP A 60 13.14 -4.88 -20.59
C ASP A 60 13.11 -5.89 -19.43
N TYR A 61 12.32 -5.60 -18.40
CA TYR A 61 12.21 -6.44 -17.21
C TYR A 61 10.76 -6.70 -16.82
N ASN A 62 10.50 -7.90 -16.31
CA ASN A 62 9.24 -8.22 -15.65
C ASN A 62 9.19 -7.55 -14.27
N LEU A 63 8.36 -6.54 -14.10
CA LEU A 63 8.19 -5.85 -12.81
C LEU A 63 7.26 -6.63 -11.89
N ALA A 64 6.13 -7.10 -12.42
CA ALA A 64 5.17 -7.94 -11.70
C ALA A 64 4.43 -8.83 -12.70
N SER A 65 4.25 -10.10 -12.37
CA SER A 65 3.45 -11.03 -13.18
C SER A 65 2.76 -12.03 -12.30
N ASP A 66 1.61 -12.52 -12.73
CA ASP A 66 1.03 -13.73 -12.16
C ASP A 66 1.81 -14.96 -12.67
N CYS A 67 2.37 -15.72 -11.73
CA CYS A 67 3.20 -16.91 -12.00
C CYS A 67 2.47 -18.23 -11.73
N ARG A 68 1.14 -18.21 -11.53
CA ARG A 68 0.33 -19.42 -11.34
C ARG A 68 0.31 -20.29 -12.61
N ASP A 69 0.28 -21.62 -12.42
CA ASP A 69 0.63 -22.62 -13.44
C ASP A 69 -0.21 -22.59 -14.73
N ALA A 70 -1.53 -22.37 -14.65
CA ALA A 70 -2.43 -22.64 -15.77
C ALA A 70 -2.84 -21.41 -16.60
N TYR A 71 -2.90 -20.23 -15.99
CA TYR A 71 -3.33 -19.01 -16.66
C TYR A 71 -2.68 -17.79 -16.00
N ARG A 72 -1.98 -16.98 -16.78
CA ARG A 72 -1.38 -15.73 -16.30
C ARG A 72 -2.41 -14.63 -16.45
N GLU A 73 -2.97 -14.17 -15.33
CA GLU A 73 -3.99 -13.11 -15.36
C GLU A 73 -3.41 -11.76 -15.80
N PHE A 74 -2.17 -11.46 -15.42
CA PHE A 74 -1.50 -10.22 -15.80
C PHE A 74 0.03 -10.35 -15.86
N ALA A 75 0.65 -9.46 -16.62
CA ALA A 75 2.09 -9.21 -16.62
C ALA A 75 2.36 -7.72 -16.87
N VAL A 76 3.24 -7.13 -16.07
CA VAL A 76 3.67 -5.74 -16.15
C VAL A 76 5.15 -5.72 -16.45
N HIS A 77 5.49 -5.24 -17.65
CA HIS A 77 6.85 -5.08 -18.12
C HIS A 77 7.32 -3.63 -17.95
N LEU A 78 8.57 -3.45 -17.54
CA LEU A 78 9.20 -2.16 -17.35
C LEU A 78 10.47 -2.08 -18.17
N ARG A 79 10.55 -1.04 -19.02
CA ARG A 79 11.76 -0.68 -19.77
C ARG A 79 12.16 0.74 -19.44
N ARG A 80 13.37 0.94 -18.94
CA ARG A 80 13.91 2.28 -18.63
C ARG A 80 14.71 2.81 -19.81
N SER A 81 14.37 4.02 -20.24
CA SER A 81 15.21 4.74 -21.19
C SER A 81 16.50 5.22 -20.52
N PRO A 82 17.65 5.20 -21.22
CA PRO A 82 18.85 5.84 -20.73
C PRO A 82 18.57 7.32 -20.44
N GLY A 83 18.88 7.76 -19.23
CA GLY A 83 18.84 9.20 -18.93
C GLY A 83 19.84 9.95 -19.79
N ARG A 84 19.69 11.27 -19.92
CA ARG A 84 20.60 12.14 -20.69
C ARG A 84 22.09 12.00 -20.29
N ALA A 85 22.37 11.53 -19.07
CA ALA A 85 23.72 11.22 -18.57
C ALA A 85 24.26 9.82 -18.96
N GLY A 86 23.39 8.88 -19.35
CA GLY A 86 23.76 7.53 -19.80
C GLY A 86 23.86 7.38 -21.32
N ALA A 87 23.47 8.40 -22.08
CA ALA A 87 23.60 8.48 -23.54
C ALA A 87 25.01 8.89 -23.99
N THR A 88 26.05 8.55 -23.22
CA THR A 88 27.42 8.60 -23.74
C THR A 88 27.54 7.51 -24.82
N ARG A 89 27.71 8.01 -26.04
CA ARG A 89 28.04 7.32 -27.29
C ARG A 89 28.77 5.97 -27.03
N GLY A 90 28.02 4.87 -26.96
CA GLY A 90 28.61 3.52 -26.92
C GLY A 90 28.29 2.61 -25.72
N SER A 91 27.44 2.98 -24.75
CA SER A 91 26.97 1.99 -23.75
C SER A 91 25.90 1.06 -24.33
N SER A 92 26.29 0.19 -25.26
CA SER A 92 25.49 -0.98 -25.64
C SER A 92 25.39 -1.89 -24.41
N THR A 93 24.41 -1.63 -23.54
CA THR A 93 24.08 -2.54 -22.44
C THR A 93 23.41 -3.73 -23.11
N SER A 94 24.17 -4.81 -23.35
CA SER A 94 23.61 -6.03 -23.92
C SER A 94 22.65 -6.63 -22.91
N CYS A 95 21.38 -6.54 -23.25
CA CYS A 95 20.40 -7.56 -22.94
C CYS A 95 20.66 -8.74 -23.92
#